data_AF-A0A956HN92-F1
#
_entry.id   AF-A0A956HN92-F1
#
_cell.length_a   1.000
_cell.length_b   1.000
_cell.length_c   1.000
_cell.angle_alpha   90.00
_cell.angle_beta   90.00
_cell.angle_gamma   90.00
#
_symmetry.space_group_name_H-M   'P 1'
#
loop_
_entity.id
_entity.type
_entity.pdbx_description
1 polymer ?
#
loop_
_entity_poly.entity_id
_entity_poly.type
_entity_poly.pdbx_seq_one_letter_code
_entity_poly.pdbx_strand_id
1 'polypeptide(L)'
;MIATLLCAALACGSKEAPPPAKEAPPAKADADDELARRKAEREQKQAEEARAAAERGAKLDALAVLPDKPEKKLDKACGAMLAAYDAHMRAVLEGDQKTKWETGGNEMQLAVFKKECERRPADVANCQTHGLAALAPEDHELLADLMKTCAERFGGGEG
;
A
#
# COMPACT_ATOMS: atom_id res chain seq x y z
N MET A 1 -27.75 1.91 -41.42
CA MET A 1 -27.14 2.20 -42.73
C MET A 1 -26.01 1.22 -42.95
N ILE A 2 -26.10 0.45 -44.06
CA ILE A 2 -25.03 -0.05 -44.96
C ILE A 2 -23.79 -0.68 -44.27
N ALA A 3 -23.58 -1.99 -44.24
CA ALA A 3 -23.42 -3.04 -45.27
C ALA A 3 -21.96 -3.54 -45.34
N THR A 4 -21.87 -4.86 -45.39
CA THR A 4 -20.75 -5.78 -45.62
C THR A 4 -19.83 -5.42 -46.79
N LEU A 5 -18.53 -5.75 -46.71
CA LEU A 5 -17.67 -6.26 -47.81
C LEU A 5 -16.31 -6.66 -47.18
N LEU A 6 -15.95 -7.92 -46.95
CA LEU A 6 -15.64 -9.06 -47.84
C LEU A 6 -14.46 -8.85 -48.81
N CYS A 7 -13.34 -9.50 -48.46
CA CYS A 7 -12.40 -10.27 -49.29
C CYS A 7 -11.60 -9.66 -50.47
N ALA A 8 -10.27 -9.86 -50.34
CA ALA A 8 -9.34 -10.44 -51.31
C ALA A 8 -8.83 -9.62 -52.51
N ALA A 9 -7.51 -9.43 -52.53
CA ALA A 9 -6.72 -9.57 -53.75
C ALA A 9 -5.25 -9.92 -53.40
N LEU A 10 -4.93 -11.22 -53.44
CA LEU A 10 -3.59 -11.68 -53.81
C LEU A 10 -3.46 -11.47 -55.32
N ALA A 11 -2.49 -10.67 -55.75
CA ALA A 11 -2.00 -10.67 -57.13
C ALA A 11 -0.47 -10.65 -57.12
N CYS A 12 0.10 -11.81 -57.47
CA CYS A 12 1.50 -12.05 -57.74
C CYS A 12 1.80 -11.55 -59.18
N GLY A 13 2.88 -10.79 -59.36
CA GLY A 13 3.35 -10.34 -60.67
C GLY A 13 4.87 -10.22 -60.65
N SER A 14 5.54 -11.24 -61.19
CA SER A 14 6.98 -11.47 -61.18
C SER A 14 7.80 -10.42 -61.94
N LYS A 15 8.95 -10.01 -61.37
CA LYS A 15 10.15 -9.66 -62.14
C LYS A 15 11.41 -9.83 -61.29
N GLU A 16 12.20 -10.86 -61.61
CA GLU A 16 13.51 -11.18 -61.02
C GLU A 16 14.64 -10.31 -61.61
N ALA A 17 15.58 -9.89 -60.74
CA ALA A 17 17.02 -9.86 -61.03
C ALA A 17 17.81 -10.07 -59.71
N PRO A 18 18.93 -10.83 -59.71
CA PRO A 18 19.64 -11.29 -58.50
C PRO A 18 20.65 -10.28 -57.93
N PRO A 19 21.19 -10.52 -56.71
CA PRO A 19 21.47 -9.47 -55.72
C PRO A 19 22.94 -9.03 -55.70
N PRO A 20 23.25 -7.83 -55.17
CA PRO A 20 24.55 -7.57 -54.58
C PRO A 20 24.48 -7.52 -53.04
N ALA A 21 25.46 -8.19 -52.46
CA ALA A 21 26.04 -7.98 -51.14
C ALA A 21 25.12 -8.19 -49.91
N LYS A 22 25.31 -9.38 -49.30
CA LYS A 22 25.18 -9.55 -47.85
C LYS A 22 26.03 -8.49 -47.14
N GLU A 23 25.40 -7.46 -46.61
CA GLU A 23 25.87 -6.83 -45.37
C GLU A 23 25.07 -7.47 -44.24
N ALA A 24 25.77 -8.27 -43.43
CA ALA A 24 25.23 -8.87 -42.23
C ALA A 24 24.68 -7.74 -41.32
N PRO A 25 23.49 -7.87 -40.71
CA PRO A 25 23.08 -6.92 -39.69
C PRO A 25 23.99 -7.10 -38.47
N PRO A 26 24.84 -6.12 -38.08
CA PRO A 26 25.50 -6.17 -36.80
C PRO A 26 24.62 -5.38 -35.83
N ALA A 27 23.61 -6.02 -35.22
CA ALA A 27 22.84 -5.38 -34.14
C ALA A 27 22.08 -6.34 -33.22
N LYS A 28 22.34 -7.66 -33.25
CA LYS A 28 21.69 -8.59 -32.31
C LYS A 28 22.42 -8.70 -30.97
N ALA A 29 23.73 -8.44 -30.94
CA ALA A 29 24.51 -8.47 -29.70
C ALA A 29 24.12 -7.34 -28.73
N ASP A 30 23.97 -6.10 -29.23
CA ASP A 30 23.57 -4.96 -28.38
C ASP A 30 22.12 -5.02 -27.89
N ALA A 31 21.22 -5.64 -28.67
CA ALA A 31 19.82 -5.80 -28.29
C ALA A 31 19.63 -6.85 -27.18
N ASP A 32 20.39 -7.95 -27.24
CA ASP A 32 20.33 -9.02 -26.25
C ASP A 32 20.97 -8.57 -24.92
N ASP A 33 22.04 -7.79 -24.96
CA ASP A 33 22.68 -7.20 -23.77
C ASP A 33 21.78 -6.14 -23.09
N GLU A 34 21.08 -5.30 -23.87
CA GLU A 34 20.13 -4.32 -23.33
C GLU A 34 18.91 -4.99 -22.69
N LEU A 35 18.40 -6.07 -23.28
CA LEU A 35 17.29 -6.85 -22.72
C LEU A 35 17.72 -7.58 -21.44
N ALA A 36 18.92 -8.15 -21.40
CA ALA A 36 19.47 -8.78 -20.21
C ALA A 36 19.65 -7.76 -19.06
N ARG A 37 20.17 -6.57 -19.36
CA ARG A 37 20.30 -5.46 -18.40
C ARG A 37 18.96 -5.04 -17.83
N ARG A 38 17.95 -4.82 -18.68
CA ARG A 38 16.59 -4.45 -18.25
C ARG A 38 15.92 -5.53 -17.41
N LYS A 39 16.17 -6.81 -17.72
CA LYS A 39 15.63 -7.92 -16.93
C LYS A 39 16.28 -7.95 -15.54
N ALA A 40 17.61 -7.82 -15.46
CA ALA A 40 18.33 -7.77 -14.19
C ALA A 40 17.90 -6.57 -13.33
N GLU A 41 17.72 -5.38 -13.92
CA GLU A 41 17.24 -4.19 -13.21
C GLU A 41 15.81 -4.40 -12.66
N ARG A 42 14.92 -5.01 -13.44
CA ARG A 42 13.56 -5.35 -12.98
C ARG A 42 13.58 -6.37 -11.85
N GLU A 43 14.40 -7.41 -11.95
CA GLU A 43 14.52 -8.43 -10.91
C GLU A 43 15.10 -7.85 -9.62
N GLN A 44 16.09 -6.96 -9.71
CA GLN A 44 16.63 -6.24 -8.55
C GLN A 44 15.58 -5.35 -7.91
N LYS A 45 14.88 -4.52 -8.71
CA LYS A 45 13.82 -3.64 -8.19
C LYS A 45 12.68 -4.43 -7.55
N GLN A 46 12.26 -5.54 -8.16
CA GLN A 46 11.23 -6.42 -7.58
C GLN A 46 11.71 -7.07 -6.28
N ALA A 47 12.98 -7.47 -6.20
CA ALA A 47 13.54 -8.03 -4.98
C ALA A 47 13.63 -6.98 -3.86
N GLU A 48 13.98 -5.74 -4.17
CA GLU A 48 13.99 -4.63 -3.22
C GLU A 48 12.58 -4.25 -2.75
N GLU A 49 11.62 -4.12 -3.67
CA GLU A 49 10.22 -3.86 -3.34
C GLU A 49 9.62 -4.99 -2.48
N ALA A 50 9.92 -6.25 -2.81
CA ALA A 50 9.47 -7.40 -2.03
C ALA A 50 10.09 -7.42 -0.62
N ARG A 51 11.37 -7.08 -0.49
CA ARG A 51 12.04 -6.96 0.82
C ARG A 51 11.43 -5.84 1.65
N ALA A 52 11.25 -4.65 1.06
CA ALA A 52 10.64 -3.52 1.74
C ALA A 52 9.19 -3.82 2.17
N ALA A 53 8.42 -4.50 1.33
CA ALA A 53 7.06 -4.94 1.67
C ALA A 53 7.06 -5.98 2.80
N ALA A 54 8.00 -6.93 2.79
CA ALA A 54 8.13 -7.92 3.85
C ALA A 54 8.54 -7.29 5.19
N GLU A 55 9.49 -6.37 5.18
CA GLU A 55 9.90 -5.61 6.38
C GLU A 55 8.76 -4.76 6.92
N ARG A 56 8.02 -4.09 6.03
CA ARG A 56 6.82 -3.33 6.40
C ARG A 56 5.74 -4.23 7.01
N GLY A 57 5.48 -5.39 6.41
CA GLY A 57 4.54 -6.38 6.94
C GLY A 57 4.96 -6.88 8.33
N ALA A 58 6.24 -7.21 8.51
CA ALA A 58 6.77 -7.67 9.79
C ALA A 58 6.67 -6.59 10.89
N LYS A 59 6.93 -5.32 10.56
CA LYS A 59 6.71 -4.19 11.49
C LYS A 59 5.25 -4.10 11.90
N LEU A 60 4.32 -4.16 10.94
CA LEU A 60 2.89 -4.10 11.20
C LEU A 60 2.41 -5.27 12.07
N ASP A 61 2.88 -6.49 11.79
CA ASP A 61 2.54 -7.68 12.56
C ASP A 61 3.04 -7.59 14.01
N ALA A 62 4.21 -6.98 14.23
CA ALA A 62 4.75 -6.76 15.55
C ALA A 62 3.95 -5.70 16.34
N LEU A 63 3.44 -4.67 15.67
CA LEU A 63 2.62 -3.62 16.28
C LEU A 63 1.16 -4.04 16.49
N ALA A 64 0.61 -4.88 15.61
CA ALA A 64 -0.79 -5.30 15.60
C ALA A 64 -1.04 -6.49 16.55
N VAL A 65 -0.74 -6.29 17.84
CA VAL A 65 -0.94 -7.25 18.91
C VAL A 65 -1.86 -6.70 20.00
N LEU A 66 -2.51 -7.59 20.75
CA LEU A 66 -3.28 -7.19 21.92
C LEU A 66 -2.33 -6.90 23.10
N PRO A 67 -2.63 -5.89 23.93
CA PRO A 67 -1.91 -5.69 25.18
C PRO A 67 -2.18 -6.86 26.15
N ASP A 68 -1.28 -7.08 27.10
CA ASP A 68 -1.43 -8.15 28.12
C ASP A 68 -2.74 -8.08 28.90
N LYS A 69 -3.28 -6.87 29.06
CA LYS A 69 -4.53 -6.59 29.77
C LYS A 69 -5.45 -5.76 28.87
N PRO A 70 -6.19 -6.39 27.94
CA PRO A 70 -7.10 -5.67 27.08
C PRO A 70 -8.31 -5.15 27.87
N GLU A 71 -8.78 -3.96 27.51
CA GLU A 71 -10.01 -3.41 28.05
C GLU A 71 -11.20 -4.18 27.50
N LYS A 72 -12.01 -4.75 28.40
CA LYS A 72 -13.16 -5.59 28.04
C LYS A 72 -14.38 -4.77 27.61
N LYS A 73 -14.44 -3.50 28.02
CA LYS A 73 -15.57 -2.63 27.74
C LYS A 73 -15.27 -1.79 26.50
N LEU A 74 -16.14 -1.89 25.50
CA LEU A 74 -15.95 -1.24 24.20
C LEU A 74 -15.79 0.29 24.31
N ASP A 75 -16.61 0.94 25.14
CA ASP A 75 -16.55 2.39 25.38
C ASP A 75 -15.19 2.81 25.93
N LYS A 76 -14.64 2.02 26.86
CA LYS A 76 -13.31 2.27 27.43
C LYS A 76 -12.19 2.00 26.43
N ALA A 77 -12.28 0.90 25.69
CA ALA A 77 -11.30 0.56 24.67
C ALA A 77 -11.24 1.64 23.57
N CYS A 78 -12.40 2.10 23.08
CA CYS A 78 -12.47 3.19 22.11
C CYS A 78 -11.99 4.52 22.67
N GLY A 79 -12.30 4.84 23.94
CA GLY A 79 -11.75 6.01 24.61
C GLY A 79 -10.22 6.00 24.68
N ALA A 80 -9.64 4.85 25.03
CA ALA A 80 -8.19 4.67 25.08
C ALA A 80 -7.55 4.77 23.69
N MET A 81 -8.17 4.18 22.66
CA MET A 81 -7.71 4.29 21.27
C MET A 81 -7.71 5.74 20.79
N LEU A 82 -8.78 6.50 21.04
CA LEU A 82 -8.85 7.91 20.65
C LEU A 82 -7.81 8.76 21.38
N ALA A 83 -7.56 8.50 22.66
CA ALA A 83 -6.52 9.19 23.42
C ALA A 83 -5.11 8.88 22.86
N ALA A 84 -4.84 7.62 22.53
CA ALA A 84 -3.58 7.23 21.90
C ALA A 84 -3.42 7.86 20.51
N TYR A 85 -4.51 7.94 19.74
CA TYR A 85 -4.53 8.57 18.42
C TYR A 85 -4.24 10.07 18.52
N ASP A 86 -4.91 10.79 19.43
CA ASP A 86 -4.66 12.21 19.67
C ASP A 86 -3.20 12.47 20.08
N ALA A 87 -2.66 11.64 20.99
CA ALA A 87 -1.27 11.73 21.42
C ALA A 87 -0.30 11.50 20.26
N HIS A 88 -0.54 10.49 19.42
CA HIS A 88 0.27 10.22 18.24
C HIS A 88 0.23 11.39 17.24
N MET A 89 -0.96 11.91 16.92
CA MET A 89 -1.10 13.06 16.02
C MET A 89 -0.37 14.30 16.54
N ARG A 90 -0.41 14.58 17.85
CA ARG A 90 0.37 15.68 18.44
C ARG A 90 1.89 15.52 18.33
N ALA A 91 2.36 14.27 18.28
CA ALA A 91 3.76 13.93 18.14
C ALA A 91 4.26 14.06 16.70
N VAL A 92 3.43 13.71 15.70
CA VAL A 92 3.84 13.64 14.29
C VAL A 92 3.44 14.87 13.45
N LEU A 93 2.41 15.60 13.85
CA LEU A 93 2.00 16.81 13.14
C LEU A 93 2.97 17.95 13.39
N GLU A 94 3.17 18.77 12.36
CA GLU A 94 4.02 19.94 12.40
C GLU A 94 3.28 21.19 11.87
N GLY A 95 3.82 22.37 12.19
CA GLY A 95 3.36 23.67 11.68
C GLY A 95 1.86 23.94 11.86
N ASP A 96 1.21 24.39 10.78
CA ASP A 96 -0.21 24.74 10.76
C ASP A 96 -1.11 23.54 11.08
N GLN A 97 -0.71 22.32 10.71
CA GLN A 97 -1.50 21.12 10.99
C GLN A 97 -1.52 20.83 12.50
N LYS A 98 -0.36 20.93 13.16
CA LYS A 98 -0.28 20.81 14.62
C LYS A 98 -1.08 21.89 15.31
N THR A 99 -0.92 23.15 14.89
CA THR A 99 -1.65 24.28 15.46
C THR A 99 -3.15 24.08 15.34
N LYS A 100 -3.65 23.69 14.17
CA LYS A 100 -5.06 23.36 13.95
C LYS A 100 -5.53 22.20 14.83
N TRP A 101 -4.71 21.16 14.98
CA TRP A 101 -5.02 20.02 15.84
C TRP A 101 -5.18 20.43 17.31
N GLU A 102 -4.23 21.22 17.81
CA GLU A 102 -4.20 21.66 19.21
C GLU A 102 -5.28 22.70 19.55
N THR A 103 -5.80 23.41 18.55
CA THR A 103 -6.83 24.46 18.70
C THR A 103 -8.25 23.98 18.41
N GLY A 104 -8.50 22.66 18.32
CA GLY A 104 -9.84 22.08 18.19
C GLY A 104 -10.28 21.76 16.76
N GLY A 105 -9.39 21.87 15.77
CA GLY A 105 -9.68 21.47 14.39
C GLY A 105 -9.80 19.95 14.18
N ASN A 106 -9.61 19.15 15.23
CA ASN A 106 -9.65 17.68 15.23
C ASN A 106 -10.98 17.08 15.73
N GLU A 107 -11.89 17.89 16.30
CA GLU A 107 -13.10 17.40 16.98
C GLU A 107 -13.98 16.51 16.07
N MET A 108 -14.23 16.96 14.83
CA MET A 108 -15.02 16.20 13.87
C MET A 108 -14.36 14.87 13.51
N GLN A 109 -13.03 14.88 13.34
CA GLN A 109 -12.25 13.69 13.01
C GLN A 109 -12.29 12.68 14.16
N LEU A 110 -12.07 13.12 15.40
CA LEU A 110 -12.18 12.26 16.58
C LEU A 110 -13.59 11.73 16.78
N ALA A 111 -14.63 12.51 16.49
CA ALA A 111 -16.02 12.06 16.56
C ALA A 111 -16.34 10.97 15.53
N VAL A 112 -15.79 11.07 14.30
CA VAL A 112 -15.92 10.02 13.28
C VAL A 112 -15.18 8.76 13.71
N PHE A 113 -13.93 8.88 14.16
CA PHE A 113 -13.16 7.72 14.65
C PHE A 113 -13.83 7.03 15.83
N LYS A 114 -14.44 7.79 16.74
CA LYS A 114 -15.21 7.22 17.85
C LYS A 114 -16.35 6.34 17.35
N LYS A 115 -17.17 6.87 16.43
CA LYS A 115 -18.31 6.14 15.86
C LYS A 115 -17.87 4.88 15.12
N GLU A 116 -16.78 4.95 14.36
CA GLU A 116 -16.26 3.77 13.66
C GLU A 116 -15.66 2.73 14.61
N CYS A 117 -15.02 3.17 15.69
CA CYS A 117 -14.52 2.28 16.73
C CYS A 117 -15.66 1.53 17.44
N GLU A 118 -16.73 2.24 17.80
CA GLU A 118 -17.90 1.67 18.49
C GLU A 118 -18.68 0.64 17.64
N ARG A 119 -18.37 0.53 16.33
CA ARG A 119 -18.94 -0.49 15.43
C ARG A 119 -18.12 -1.77 15.36
N ARG A 120 -16.99 -1.84 16.05
CA ARG A 120 -16.04 -2.96 16.00
C ARG A 120 -15.89 -3.62 17.37
N PRO A 121 -15.36 -4.85 17.44
CA PRO A 121 -15.03 -5.48 18.72
C PRO A 121 -14.00 -4.67 19.52
N ALA A 122 -14.06 -4.75 20.85
CA ALA A 122 -13.13 -4.06 21.74
C ALA A 122 -11.66 -4.44 21.48
N ASP A 123 -11.41 -5.67 21.01
CA ASP A 123 -10.06 -6.15 20.67
C ASP A 123 -9.42 -5.36 19.52
N VAL A 124 -10.20 -4.88 18.56
CA VAL A 124 -9.68 -3.98 17.51
C VAL A 124 -9.17 -2.69 18.14
N ALA A 125 -9.95 -2.07 19.02
CA ALA A 125 -9.56 -0.85 19.69
C ALA A 125 -8.33 -1.07 20.59
N ASN A 126 -8.27 -2.17 21.34
CA ASN A 126 -7.12 -2.53 22.18
C ASN A 126 -5.84 -2.71 21.35
N CYS A 127 -5.92 -3.39 20.20
CA CYS A 127 -4.80 -3.54 19.27
C CYS A 127 -4.33 -2.17 18.75
N GLN A 128 -5.28 -1.33 18.33
CA GLN A 128 -4.97 0.00 17.80
C GLN A 128 -4.35 0.90 18.87
N THR A 129 -4.84 0.89 20.11
CA THR A 129 -4.24 1.59 21.24
C THR A 129 -2.80 1.15 21.48
N HIS A 130 -2.56 -0.16 21.53
CA HIS A 130 -1.23 -0.72 21.76
C HIS A 130 -0.27 -0.36 20.62
N GLY A 131 -0.69 -0.58 19.38
CA GLY A 131 0.10 -0.26 18.20
C GLY A 131 0.43 1.23 18.10
N LEU A 132 -0.53 2.12 18.37
CA LEU A 132 -0.31 3.58 18.39
C LEU A 132 0.71 4.01 19.44
N ALA A 133 0.69 3.38 20.62
CA ALA A 133 1.65 3.67 21.69
C ALA A 133 3.06 3.18 21.36
N ALA A 134 3.18 2.14 20.53
CA ALA A 134 4.45 1.56 20.09
C ALA A 134 4.96 2.12 18.75
N LEU A 135 4.09 2.77 17.97
CA LEU A 135 4.43 3.31 16.65
C LEU A 135 5.35 4.54 16.81
N ALA A 136 6.56 4.42 16.27
CA ALA A 136 7.52 5.51 16.27
C ALA A 136 7.04 6.68 15.39
N PRO A 137 7.32 7.94 15.74
CA PRO A 137 6.91 9.10 14.94
C PRO A 137 7.39 9.07 13.48
N GLU A 138 8.57 8.53 13.23
CA GLU A 138 9.15 8.37 11.91
C GLU A 138 8.43 7.36 11.02
N ASP A 139 7.66 6.43 11.60
CA ASP A 139 6.90 5.39 10.90
C ASP A 139 5.40 5.78 10.78
N HIS A 140 5.04 7.07 10.88
CA HIS A 140 3.64 7.52 10.88
C HIS A 140 2.88 7.15 9.60
N GLU A 141 3.57 6.93 8.48
CA GLU A 141 2.99 6.42 7.24
C GLU A 141 2.46 4.98 7.36
N LEU A 142 2.86 4.25 8.40
CA LEU A 142 2.32 2.92 8.73
C LEU A 142 0.98 3.01 9.47
N LEU A 143 0.59 4.18 9.97
CA LEU A 143 -0.62 4.36 10.80
C LEU A 143 -1.88 3.78 10.16
N ALA A 144 -2.13 4.06 8.88
CA ALA A 144 -3.31 3.57 8.19
C ALA A 144 -3.32 2.04 8.06
N ASP A 145 -2.17 1.44 7.72
CA ASP A 145 -2.04 0.00 7.57
C ASP A 145 -2.05 -0.71 8.92
N LEU A 146 -1.55 -0.09 9.99
CA LEU A 146 -1.68 -0.60 11.37
C LEU A 146 -3.16 -0.68 11.77
N MET A 147 -3.91 0.40 11.54
CA MET A 147 -5.34 0.45 11.85
C MET A 147 -6.13 -0.63 11.10
N LYS A 148 -5.78 -0.85 9.83
CA LYS A 148 -6.34 -1.91 8.99
C LYS A 148 -5.94 -3.31 9.49
N THR A 149 -4.67 -3.54 9.78
CA THR A 149 -4.15 -4.84 10.25
C THR A 149 -4.82 -5.26 11.56
N CYS A 150 -4.97 -4.34 12.52
CA CYS A 150 -5.73 -4.60 13.75
C CYS A 150 -7.19 -4.96 13.47
N ALA A 151 -7.82 -4.31 12.49
CA ALA A 151 -9.21 -4.59 12.12
C ALA A 151 -9.37 -5.96 11.44
N GLU A 152 -8.47 -6.33 10.54
CA GLU A 152 -8.50 -7.63 9.87
C GLU A 152 -8.24 -8.77 10.85
N ARG A 153 -7.30 -8.57 11.79
CA ARG A 153 -6.88 -9.60 12.75
C ARG A 153 -7.87 -9.80 13.90
N PHE A 154 -8.47 -8.72 14.40
CA PHE A 154 -9.31 -8.74 15.61
C PHE A 154 -10.76 -8.32 15.37
N GLY A 155 -11.12 -7.95 14.14
CA GLY A 155 -12.47 -7.49 13.79
C GLY A 155 -13.53 -8.58 13.76
N GLY A 156 -13.14 -9.85 13.90
CA GLY A 156 -14.04 -10.99 13.82
C GLY A 156 -14.58 -11.13 12.40
N GLY A 157 -13.84 -11.81 11.54
CA GLY A 157 -14.29 -12.13 10.19
C GLY A 157 -15.51 -13.05 10.20
N GLU A 158 -16.70 -12.46 10.20
CA GLU A 158 -17.85 -12.95 9.45
C GLU A 158 -18.38 -11.76 8.64
N GLY A 159 -17.95 -11.72 7.38
CA GLY A 159 -18.79 -11.21 6.30
C GLY A 159 -19.60 -12.37 5.76
#